data_AF-A0A9E6B231-F1
#
_entry.id   AF-A0A9E6B231-F1
#
_cell.length_a   1.000
_cell.length_b   1.000
_cell.length_c   1.000
_cell.angle_alpha   90.00
_cell.angle_beta   90.00
_cell.angle_gamma   90.00
#
_symmetry.space_group_name_H-M   'P 1'
#
loop_
_entity.id
_entity.type
_entity.pdbx_description
1 polymer ?
#
loop_
_entity_poly.entity_id
_entity_poly.type
_entity_poly.pdbx_seq_one_letter_code
_entity_poly.pdbx_strand_id
1 'polypeptide(L)'
;MNNQQGDFIHYNDFAKVITKGEIYHFGKMQSQVIKQLYEVANSNSPWLFGKELLYKAGATTMRLSDLFKSQPKWRNLIESDRRGNYRLKLSSTYPGINQH
;
A
#
# COMPACT_ATOMS: atom_id res chain seq x y z
N MET A 1 11.29 -14.77 4.28
CA MET A 1 9.98 -15.34 3.90
C MET A 1 9.30 -14.34 3.00
N ASN A 2 9.18 -14.63 1.70
CA ASN A 2 8.58 -13.73 0.71
C ASN A 2 7.13 -14.19 0.52
N ASN A 3 6.14 -13.44 1.02
CA ASN A 3 4.73 -13.74 0.76
C ASN A 3 4.33 -13.07 -0.55
N GLN A 4 4.15 -13.87 -1.60
CA GLN A 4 3.67 -13.41 -2.90
C GLN A 4 2.14 -13.44 -2.90
N GLN A 5 1.51 -12.27 -3.07
CA GLN A 5 0.08 -12.17 -3.32
C GLN A 5 -0.17 -11.53 -4.69
N GLY A 6 -0.46 -12.40 -5.66
CA GLY A 6 -1.10 -12.11 -6.95
C GLY A 6 -0.29 -11.33 -7.98
N ASP A 7 0.32 -10.21 -7.57
CA ASP A 7 1.15 -9.31 -8.39
C ASP A 7 1.87 -8.29 -7.50
N PHE A 8 1.92 -8.52 -6.19
CA PHE A 8 2.56 -7.64 -5.22
C PHE A 8 3.77 -8.35 -4.62
N ILE A 9 4.95 -7.87 -4.96
CA ILE A 9 6.23 -8.39 -4.47
C ILE A 9 6.88 -7.31 -3.64
N HIS A 10 7.26 -7.62 -2.40
CA HIS A 10 7.98 -6.69 -1.54
C HIS A 10 9.35 -7.25 -1.17
N TYR A 11 10.31 -6.34 -0.97
CA TYR A 11 11.67 -6.63 -0.54
C TYR A 11 12.06 -5.70 0.60
N ASN A 12 13.00 -6.17 1.42
CA ASN A 12 13.65 -5.38 2.47
C ASN A 12 12.63 -4.62 3.36
N ASP A 13 11.70 -5.37 3.96
CA ASP A 13 10.61 -4.84 4.80
C ASP A 13 9.81 -3.71 4.11
N PHE A 14 9.37 -3.96 2.87
CA PHE A 14 8.61 -3.03 2.03
C PHE A 14 9.38 -1.78 1.58
N ALA A 15 10.71 -1.70 1.78
CA ALA A 15 11.52 -0.62 1.20
C ALA A 15 11.54 -0.64 -0.33
N LYS A 16 11.29 -1.79 -0.94
CA LYS A 16 11.03 -1.91 -2.38
C LYS A 16 9.78 -2.73 -2.61
N VAL A 17 8.88 -2.22 -3.43
CA VAL A 17 7.63 -2.91 -3.81
C VAL A 17 7.53 -2.91 -5.32
N ILE A 18 7.21 -4.07 -5.88
CA ILE A 18 6.95 -4.25 -7.30
C ILE A 18 5.51 -4.70 -7.45
N THR A 19 4.73 -3.95 -8.22
CA THR A 19 3.36 -4.35 -8.54
C THR A 19 2.87 -3.73 -9.83
N LYS A 20 2.04 -4.46 -10.61
CA LYS A 20 1.52 -4.03 -11.92
C LYS A 20 2.62 -3.54 -12.87
N GLY A 21 3.79 -4.16 -12.82
CA GLY A 21 4.96 -3.74 -13.61
C GLY A 21 5.63 -2.45 -13.15
N GLU A 22 5.16 -1.81 -12.07
CA GLU A 22 5.78 -0.61 -11.49
C GLU A 22 6.64 -0.96 -10.28
N ILE A 23 7.76 -0.27 -10.16
CA ILE A 23 8.70 -0.42 -9.04
C ILE A 23 8.65 0.85 -8.20
N TYR A 24 8.42 0.66 -6.90
CA TYR A 24 8.38 1.70 -5.90
C TYR A 24 9.52 1.50 -4.91
N HIS A 25 10.19 2.60 -4.56
CA HIS A 25 11.21 2.64 -3.53
C HIS A 25 10.75 3.55 -2.40
N PHE A 26 10.68 3.01 -1.19
CA PHE A 26 10.11 3.68 -0.03
C PHE A 26 11.17 3.91 1.04
N GLY A 27 11.12 5.10 1.64
CA GLY A 27 11.87 5.39 2.86
C GLY A 27 11.23 4.69 4.07
N LYS A 28 11.98 4.60 5.18
CA LYS A 28 11.59 3.85 6.39
C LYS A 28 10.11 4.04 6.80
N MET A 29 9.66 5.30 6.94
CA MET A 29 8.29 5.61 7.34
C MET A 29 7.25 5.19 6.28
N GLN A 30 7.55 5.40 5.00
CA GLN A 30 6.66 4.99 3.90
C GLN A 30 6.51 3.47 3.88
N SER A 31 7.60 2.72 4.02
CA SER A 31 7.59 1.25 4.05
C SER A 31 6.75 0.69 5.19
N GLN A 32 6.85 1.29 6.38
CA GLN A 32 6.01 0.89 7.53
C GLN A 32 4.53 1.15 7.29
N VAL A 33 4.16 2.22 6.58
CA VAL A 33 2.75 2.43 6.17
C VAL A 33 2.30 1.35 5.19
N ILE A 34 3.11 1.03 4.18
CA ILE A 34 2.76 -0.02 3.21
C ILE A 34 2.62 -1.38 3.91
N LYS A 35 3.51 -1.70 4.84
CA LYS A 35 3.45 -2.93 5.64
C LYS A 35 2.14 -3.06 6.41
N GLN A 36 1.74 -2.02 7.16
CA GLN A 36 0.48 -2.01 7.90
C GLN A 36 -0.73 -2.21 6.98
N LEU A 37 -0.73 -1.54 5.82
CA LEU A 37 -1.80 -1.69 4.83
C LEU A 37 -1.82 -3.12 4.23
N TYR A 38 -0.66 -3.72 3.99
CA TYR A 38 -0.54 -5.08 3.46
C TYR A 38 -1.03 -6.13 4.47
N GLU A 39 -0.70 -5.98 5.75
CA GLU A 39 -1.13 -6.90 6.81
C GLU A 39 -2.65 -7.03 6.91
N VAL A 40 -3.37 -5.92 6.72
CA VAL A 40 -4.85 -5.93 6.74
C VAL A 40 -5.48 -6.13 5.37
N ALA A 41 -4.70 -6.14 4.29
CA ALA A 41 -5.25 -6.18 2.93
C ALA A 41 -6.06 -7.45 2.65
N ASN A 42 -5.80 -8.54 3.38
CA ASN A 42 -6.53 -9.81 3.31
C ASN A 42 -7.58 -10.00 4.40
N SER A 43 -7.69 -9.03 5.31
CA SER A 43 -8.68 -9.07 6.38
C SER A 43 -10.05 -8.62 5.86
N ASN A 44 -11.11 -8.96 6.60
CA ASN A 44 -12.48 -8.50 6.28
C ASN A 44 -12.61 -6.96 6.30
N SER A 45 -11.69 -6.25 6.95
CA SER A 45 -11.63 -4.78 7.00
C SER A 45 -10.26 -4.27 6.52
N PRO A 46 -10.06 -4.07 5.21
CA PRO A 46 -8.77 -3.66 4.64
C PRO A 46 -8.50 -2.15 4.74
N TRP A 47 -9.42 -1.38 5.33
CA TRP A 47 -9.33 0.07 5.45
C TRP A 47 -8.74 0.47 6.81
N LEU A 48 -7.71 1.32 6.78
CA LEU A 48 -7.06 1.86 7.98
C LEU A 48 -7.10 3.38 7.98
N PHE A 49 -7.31 3.96 9.16
CA PHE A 49 -7.27 5.40 9.35
C PHE A 49 -5.87 5.96 9.11
N GLY A 50 -5.76 6.99 8.27
CA GLY A 50 -4.50 7.62 7.91
C GLY A 50 -3.70 8.14 9.10
N LYS A 51 -4.39 8.68 10.11
CA LYS A 51 -3.76 9.17 11.34
C LYS A 51 -3.09 8.03 12.13
N GLU A 52 -3.72 6.86 12.21
CA GLU A 52 -3.14 5.71 12.88
C GLU A 52 -1.94 5.15 12.12
N LEU A 53 -2.04 5.07 10.79
CA LEU A 53 -0.94 4.66 9.92
C LEU A 53 0.30 5.52 10.13
N LEU A 54 0.11 6.85 10.15
CA LEU A 54 1.18 7.82 10.38
C LEU A 54 1.78 7.69 11.78
N TYR A 55 0.93 7.59 12.81
CA TYR A 55 1.38 7.42 14.19
C TYR A 55 2.22 6.16 14.38
N LYS A 56 1.72 5.00 13.92
CA LYS A 56 2.42 3.71 14.00
C LYS A 56 3.70 3.68 13.16
N ALA A 57 3.74 4.39 12.05
CA ALA A 57 4.94 4.55 11.23
C ALA A 57 5.97 5.53 11.82
N GLY A 58 5.64 6.23 12.92
CA GLY A 58 6.48 7.27 13.50
C GLY A 58 6.61 8.52 12.62
N ALA A 59 5.64 8.77 11.75
CA ALA A 59 5.64 9.93 10.87
C ALA A 59 5.26 11.20 11.63
N THR A 60 6.00 12.29 11.38
CA THR A 60 5.70 13.62 11.92
C THR A 60 4.71 14.42 11.07
N THR A 61 4.37 13.89 9.89
CA THR A 61 3.42 14.53 8.96
C THR A 61 1.98 14.26 9.38
N MET A 62 1.08 15.17 9.05
CA MET A 62 -0.35 15.04 9.36
C MET A 62 -1.14 14.30 8.27
N ARG A 63 -0.58 14.14 7.07
CA ARG A 63 -1.26 13.55 5.91
C ARG A 63 -0.36 12.56 5.18
N LEU A 64 -0.94 11.44 4.73
CA LEU A 64 -0.22 10.50 3.86
C LEU A 64 0.25 11.16 2.56
N SER A 65 -0.49 12.14 2.02
CA SER A 65 -0.06 12.88 0.84
C SER A 65 1.30 13.56 1.03
N ASP A 66 1.57 14.08 2.23
CA ASP A 66 2.82 14.77 2.53
C ASP A 66 3.96 13.77 2.74
N LEU A 67 3.65 12.62 3.35
CA LEU A 67 4.60 11.52 3.52
C LEU A 67 5.01 10.91 2.18
N PHE A 68 4.07 10.76 1.24
CA PHE A 68 4.29 10.12 -0.07
C PHE A 68 4.52 11.13 -1.22
N LYS A 69 4.70 12.42 -0.93
CA LYS A 69 4.88 13.46 -1.96
C LYS A 69 6.06 13.20 -2.92
N SER A 70 7.09 12.49 -2.45
CA SER A 70 8.26 12.11 -3.25
C SER A 70 8.00 10.93 -4.20
N GLN A 71 6.85 10.27 -4.09
CA GLN A 71 6.48 9.10 -4.87
C GLN A 71 5.29 9.44 -5.80
N PRO A 72 5.51 10.04 -6.98
CA PRO A 72 4.42 10.62 -7.79
C PRO A 72 3.27 9.66 -8.12
N LYS A 73 3.56 8.36 -8.18
CA LYS A 73 2.59 7.31 -8.51
C LYS A 73 2.02 6.56 -7.29
N TRP A 74 2.24 7.04 -6.06
CA TRP A 74 1.82 6.32 -4.85
C TRP A 74 0.30 6.03 -4.79
N ARG A 75 -0.53 6.86 -5.44
CA ARG A 75 -2.00 6.65 -5.53
C ARG A 75 -2.42 5.47 -6.42
N ASN A 76 -1.51 4.95 -7.24
CA ASN A 76 -1.72 3.70 -7.96
C ASN A 76 -1.61 2.50 -7.03
N LEU A 77 -0.85 2.64 -5.94
CA LEU A 77 -0.61 1.62 -4.93
C LEU A 77 -1.61 1.70 -3.76
N ILE A 78 -1.92 2.90 -3.29
CA ILE A 78 -2.79 3.14 -2.14
C ILE A 78 -4.10 3.77 -2.61
N GLU A 79 -5.21 3.22 -2.15
CA GLU A 79 -6.53 3.82 -2.32
C GLU A 79 -6.91 4.64 -1.09
N SER A 80 -7.60 5.76 -1.30
CA SER A 80 -8.20 6.55 -0.24
C SER A 80 -9.71 6.65 -0.44
N ASP A 81 -10.48 6.48 0.62
CA ASP A 81 -11.94 6.62 0.61
C ASP A 81 -12.43 8.08 0.67
N ARG A 82 -11.50 9.05 0.68
CA ARG A 82 -11.74 10.49 0.90
C ARG A 82 -12.37 10.85 2.25
N ARG A 83 -12.55 9.91 3.16
CA ARG A 83 -13.01 10.11 4.54
C ARG A 83 -11.87 9.92 5.56
N GLY A 84 -10.66 9.71 5.07
CA GLY A 84 -9.45 9.59 5.88
C GLY A 84 -8.98 8.15 6.06
N ASN A 85 -9.65 7.17 5.44
CA ASN A 85 -9.17 5.80 5.41
C ASN A 85 -8.38 5.51 4.13
N TYR A 86 -7.47 4.57 4.28
CA TYR A 86 -6.56 4.11 3.23
C TYR A 86 -6.52 2.59 3.21
N ARG A 87 -6.40 2.01 2.01
CA ARG A 87 -6.18 0.58 1.82
C ARG A 87 -5.12 0.33 0.76
N LEU A 88 -4.47 -0.84 0.80
CA LEU A 88 -3.59 -1.29 -0.27
C LEU A 88 -4.43 -1.78 -1.46
N LYS A 89 -4.09 -1.31 -2.67
CA LYS A 89 -4.68 -1.84 -3.90
C LYS A 89 -3.97 -3.14 -4.29
N LEU A 90 -4.37 -4.25 -3.70
CA LEU A 90 -4.00 -5.56 -4.24
C LEU A 90 -4.79 -5.77 -5.54
N SER A 91 -4.12 -6.05 -6.66
CA SER A 91 -4.81 -6.59 -7.83
C SER A 91 -5.30 -7.98 -7.45
N SER A 92 -6.59 -8.09 -7.15
CA SER A 92 -7.27 -9.35 -7.28
C SER A 92 -7.30 -9.64 -8.78
N THR A 93 -6.32 -10.40 -9.26
CA THR A 93 -6.28 -10.91 -10.62
C THR A 93 -7.45 -11.87 -10.77
N TYR A 94 -8.62 -11.32 -11.10
CA TYR A 94 -9.59 -12.03 -11.89
C TYR A 94 -9.22 -11.72 -13.35
N PRO A 95 -8.59 -12.65 -14.08
CA PRO A 95 -8.66 -12.58 -15.53
C PRO A 95 -10.16 -12.65 -15.85
N GLY A 96 -10.70 -11.59 -16.44
CA GLY A 96 -12.02 -11.64 -17.05
C GLY A 96 -12.02 -12.85 -17.97
N ILE A 97 -12.69 -13.90 -17.51
CA ILE A 97 -12.95 -15.11 -18.25
C ILE A 97 -13.72 -14.62 -19.47
N ASN A 98 -13.14 -14.78 -20.66
CA ASN A 98 -13.86 -14.59 -21.91
C ASN A 98 -15.08 -15.52 -21.86
N GLN A 99 -16.26 -14.97 -21.63
CA GLN A 99 -17.51 -15.66 -21.94
C GLN A 99 -17.68 -15.53 -23.45
N HIS A 100 -17.19 -16.54 -24.17
CA HIS A 100 -17.64 -16.87 -25.51
C HIS A 100 -18.89 -17.76 -25.40
#